data_AF-A0AAP0JC41-F1
#
_entry.id   AF-A0AAP0JC41-F1
#
_cell.length_a   1.000
_cell.length_b   1.000
_cell.length_c   1.000
_cell.angle_alpha   90.00
_cell.angle_beta   90.00
_cell.angle_gamma   90.00
#
_symmetry.space_group_name_H-M   'P 1'
#
loop_
_entity.id
_entity.type
_entity.pdbx_description
1 polymer ?
#
loop_
_entity_poly.entity_id
_entity_poly.type
_entity_poly.pdbx_seq_one_letter_code
_entity_poly.pdbx_strand_id
1 'polypeptide(L)'
;MESNENSGSSCVSNAASEPPPPPPDVAALRRLSENLESIFDSGFCADAAIAVSVPPARELPVHRCVLSARSPFFKTLFANHCNSNDSGSGERKVKIELDEVAKEFELGADSLGVVVAYLYTGKVKPFPRDSCVCVDEDCSHVGCRPAVVSMVEVLYASFTFQIPELVALYQRRLLDILDKVAVDDILVILSVAKICDKACERLLAECIDIVMKSDIDIITLEKALPHDIVKQIIDMRTDLGTGTPENNTTPDKHVKRIHRALDSDDVELVRMLLKEEHTNLDSSCALHYAVAYCDAKTTTELLDLGLADVNHQNSRGYTVLHVSAMRKEPKIIVSLLTKGAQPSHLTSDGRKALQIAKRLTRYVDFHRSTEEGKASPKDRLCVEILEQAERREPLLGEASVSLAMAGDDLRIRLLYLENRVGLAKLLFPQEAKVAMDIAQVDGTLEFPLAANSRKRLAGQIAQVDLNEVPFKIEEEHLNRMRALSKTVELGKRFFPRCSEVLNKIMDAEDLSQLAYLGNDTPEERLLKKRRYMELQEVLTRAFTEDKAEFDKCAAMSSSSSSNSLGLLRPNSRLNAKK
;
A
#
# COMPACT_ATOMS: atom_id res chain seq x y z
N MET A 1 -43.74 -26.03 -31.58
CA MET A 1 -45.15 -25.94 -31.15
C MET A 1 -45.15 -25.88 -29.64
N GLU A 2 -45.62 -24.74 -29.16
CA GLU A 2 -45.80 -24.37 -27.76
C GLU A 2 -46.80 -25.30 -27.08
N SER A 3 -46.68 -25.47 -25.76
CA SER A 3 -47.72 -25.00 -24.85
C SER A 3 -47.28 -25.15 -23.40
N ASN A 4 -47.48 -24.05 -22.69
CA ASN A 4 -47.14 -23.73 -21.32
C ASN A 4 -48.09 -24.40 -20.30
N GLU A 5 -47.60 -24.38 -19.04
CA GLU A 5 -48.33 -24.09 -17.79
C GLU A 5 -48.76 -25.19 -16.81
N ASN A 6 -48.25 -24.97 -15.58
CA ASN A 6 -48.85 -25.05 -14.25
C ASN A 6 -48.49 -26.21 -13.29
N SER A 7 -47.56 -25.85 -12.39
CA SER A 7 -47.77 -25.72 -10.94
C SER A 7 -48.20 -26.95 -10.13
N GLY A 8 -47.24 -27.44 -9.34
CA GLY A 8 -47.46 -28.39 -8.25
C GLY A 8 -46.25 -28.46 -7.32
N SER A 9 -46.15 -27.48 -6.42
CA SER A 9 -45.22 -27.49 -5.30
C SER A 9 -45.52 -28.68 -4.39
N SER A 10 -44.57 -29.62 -4.27
CA SER A 10 -44.51 -30.53 -3.12
C SER A 10 -43.06 -30.62 -2.64
N CYS A 11 -42.81 -29.97 -1.52
CA CYS A 11 -41.57 -30.00 -0.77
C CYS A 11 -41.32 -31.44 -0.27
N VAL A 12 -40.45 -32.19 -0.96
CA VAL A 12 -39.89 -33.42 -0.39
C VAL A 12 -38.66 -33.00 0.41
N SER A 13 -38.87 -32.86 1.72
CA SER A 13 -37.80 -32.73 2.70
C SER A 13 -36.95 -34.00 2.70
N ASN A 14 -35.86 -33.99 1.91
CA ASN A 14 -34.76 -34.91 2.10
C ASN A 14 -34.12 -34.61 3.47
N ALA A 15 -34.60 -35.31 4.50
CA ALA A 15 -33.87 -35.44 5.75
C ALA A 15 -32.55 -36.15 5.45
N ALA A 16 -31.49 -35.37 5.29
CA ALA A 16 -30.13 -35.89 5.30
C ALA A 16 -29.94 -36.63 6.62
N SER A 17 -29.75 -37.95 6.55
CA SER A 17 -29.42 -38.76 7.72
C SER A 17 -28.18 -38.17 8.38
N GLU A 18 -28.32 -37.68 9.62
CA GLU A 18 -27.18 -37.27 10.42
C GLU A 18 -26.19 -38.44 10.50
N PRO A 19 -24.87 -38.19 10.30
CA PRO A 19 -23.87 -39.24 10.43
C PRO A 19 -23.93 -39.82 11.85
N PRO A 20 -23.70 -41.14 12.01
CA PRO A 20 -23.76 -41.78 13.32
C PRO A 20 -22.81 -41.09 14.31
N PRO A 21 -23.20 -40.97 15.59
CA PRO A 21 -22.38 -40.28 16.58
C PRO A 21 -21.01 -40.96 16.69
N PRO A 22 -19.93 -40.16 16.86
CA PRO A 22 -18.59 -40.71 16.97
C PRO A 22 -18.49 -41.66 18.17
N PRO A 23 -17.58 -42.65 18.14
CA PRO A 23 -17.30 -43.49 19.30
C PRO A 23 -17.05 -42.65 20.56
N PRO A 24 -17.42 -43.13 21.76
CA PRO A 24 -17.35 -42.34 23.00
C PRO A 24 -15.94 -41.80 23.29
N ASP A 25 -14.90 -42.57 22.97
CA ASP A 25 -13.50 -42.15 23.12
C ASP A 25 -13.13 -41.00 22.18
N VAL A 26 -13.64 -41.02 20.95
CA VAL A 26 -13.46 -39.94 19.98
C VAL A 26 -14.21 -38.68 20.42
N ALA A 27 -15.41 -38.84 20.98
CA ALA A 27 -16.17 -37.72 21.55
C ALA A 27 -15.44 -37.08 22.75
N ALA A 28 -14.86 -37.90 23.63
CA ALA A 28 -14.07 -37.43 24.76
C ALA A 28 -12.80 -36.67 24.32
N LEU A 29 -12.06 -37.19 23.33
CA LEU A 29 -10.87 -36.53 22.78
C LEU A 29 -11.20 -35.23 22.05
N ARG A 30 -12.34 -35.16 21.34
CA ARG A 30 -12.82 -33.89 20.73
C ARG A 30 -13.10 -32.84 21.79
N ARG A 31 -13.82 -33.22 22.86
CA ARG A 31 -14.09 -32.32 24.00
C ARG A 31 -12.80 -31.86 24.67
N LEU A 32 -11.81 -32.74 24.84
CA LEU A 32 -10.51 -32.36 25.38
C LEU A 32 -9.80 -31.34 24.48
N SER A 33 -9.80 -31.56 23.16
CA SER A 33 -9.25 -30.62 22.18
C SER A 33 -9.93 -29.25 22.26
N GLU A 34 -11.26 -29.20 22.37
CA GLU A 34 -12.04 -27.96 22.48
C GLU A 34 -11.74 -27.21 23.78
N ASN A 35 -11.59 -27.94 24.88
CA ASN A 35 -11.21 -27.34 26.17
C ASN A 35 -9.78 -26.78 26.14
N LEU A 36 -8.82 -27.50 25.53
CA LEU A 36 -7.45 -27.02 25.37
C LEU A 36 -7.37 -25.79 24.45
N GLU A 37 -8.24 -25.73 23.43
CA GLU A 37 -8.39 -24.56 22.58
C GLU A 37 -8.86 -23.34 23.39
N SER A 38 -9.92 -23.50 24.19
CA SER A 38 -10.42 -22.43 25.06
C SER A 38 -9.37 -21.95 26.07
N ILE A 39 -8.54 -22.86 26.59
CA ILE A 39 -7.43 -22.52 27.49
C ILE A 39 -6.35 -21.71 26.77
N PHE A 40 -6.01 -22.10 25.54
CA PHE A 40 -5.03 -21.37 24.71
C PHE A 40 -5.53 -19.95 24.38
N ASP A 41 -6.79 -19.83 23.93
CA ASP A 41 -7.36 -18.54 23.53
C ASP A 41 -7.52 -17.57 24.73
N SER A 42 -7.79 -18.10 25.93
CA SER A 42 -7.92 -17.29 27.16
C SER A 42 -6.60 -16.98 27.86
N GLY A 43 -5.57 -17.79 27.64
CA GLY A 43 -4.29 -17.73 28.38
C GLY A 43 -4.42 -18.06 29.87
N PHE A 44 -5.54 -18.66 30.29
CA PHE A 44 -5.82 -18.99 31.69
C PHE A 44 -4.81 -20.00 32.22
N CYS A 45 -4.14 -19.68 33.34
CA CYS A 45 -3.07 -20.48 33.95
C CYS A 45 -1.80 -20.68 33.09
N ALA A 46 -1.55 -19.82 32.09
CA ALA A 46 -0.31 -19.88 31.31
C ALA A 46 0.93 -19.56 32.17
N ASP A 47 1.88 -20.49 32.21
CA ASP A 47 3.11 -20.45 33.00
C ASP A 47 4.35 -20.02 32.19
N ALA A 48 4.18 -19.79 30.89
CA ALA A 48 5.19 -19.23 30.00
C ALA A 48 4.57 -18.27 28.95
N ALA A 49 5.42 -17.51 28.27
CA ALA A 49 5.04 -16.69 27.12
C ALA A 49 6.14 -16.71 26.06
N ILE A 50 5.75 -16.77 24.79
CA ILE A 50 6.65 -16.60 23.65
C ILE A 50 6.45 -15.18 23.11
N ALA A 51 7.50 -14.37 23.16
CA ALA A 51 7.49 -13.00 22.68
C ALA A 51 7.94 -12.96 21.21
N VAL A 52 7.13 -12.30 20.39
CA VAL A 52 7.38 -12.06 18.97
C VAL A 52 7.84 -10.62 18.81
N SER A 53 9.09 -10.42 18.41
CA SER A 53 9.69 -9.09 18.21
C SER A 53 9.18 -8.39 16.95
N VAL A 54 8.70 -9.16 15.96
CA VAL A 54 8.23 -8.63 14.68
C VAL A 54 6.95 -7.80 14.89
N PRO A 55 6.90 -6.54 14.43
CA PRO A 55 5.73 -5.67 14.60
C PRO A 55 4.45 -6.25 13.94
N PRO A 56 3.29 -6.19 14.61
CA PRO A 56 3.09 -5.71 15.97
C PRO A 56 3.63 -6.71 16.99
N ALA A 57 4.47 -6.23 17.91
CA ALA A 57 5.02 -7.07 18.98
C ALA A 57 3.88 -7.67 19.79
N ARG A 58 3.87 -9.00 19.90
CA ARG A 58 2.82 -9.77 20.58
C ARG A 58 3.45 -10.81 21.48
N GLU A 59 2.88 -10.98 22.66
CA GLU A 59 3.24 -12.07 23.56
C GLU A 59 2.17 -13.15 23.49
N LEU A 60 2.59 -14.37 23.19
CA LEU A 60 1.71 -15.53 23.14
C LEU A 60 1.79 -16.31 24.46
N PRO A 61 0.75 -16.28 25.32
CA PRO A 61 0.74 -17.06 26.54
C PRO A 61 0.66 -18.56 26.23
N VAL A 62 1.53 -19.36 26.86
CA VAL A 62 1.61 -20.81 26.62
C VAL A 62 1.79 -21.60 27.92
N HIS A 63 1.47 -22.89 27.83
CA HIS A 63 1.55 -23.87 28.92
C HIS A 63 2.72 -24.82 28.67
N ARG A 64 3.72 -24.78 29.54
CA ARG A 64 4.95 -25.59 29.40
C ARG A 64 4.65 -27.08 29.33
N CYS A 65 3.68 -27.55 30.12
CA CYS A 65 3.28 -28.95 30.16
C CYS A 65 2.70 -29.44 28.82
N VAL A 66 1.86 -28.63 28.17
CA VAL A 66 1.24 -28.97 26.89
C VAL A 66 2.30 -29.02 25.79
N LEU A 67 3.12 -27.98 25.68
CA LEU A 67 4.16 -27.90 24.64
C LEU A 67 5.23 -28.98 24.82
N SER A 68 5.70 -29.22 26.04
CA SER A 68 6.69 -30.27 26.33
C SER A 68 6.17 -31.68 26.04
N ALA A 69 4.87 -31.92 26.18
CA ALA A 69 4.27 -33.21 25.89
C ALA A 69 4.15 -33.48 24.38
N ARG A 70 4.13 -32.43 23.55
CA ARG A 70 3.80 -32.50 22.12
C ARG A 70 4.95 -32.12 21.19
N SER A 71 6.05 -31.64 21.74
CA SER A 71 7.24 -31.25 20.99
C SER A 71 8.51 -31.59 21.78
N PRO A 72 9.41 -32.42 21.20
CA PRO A 72 10.71 -32.70 21.83
C PRO A 72 11.54 -31.43 22.00
N PHE A 73 11.45 -30.51 21.04
CA PHE A 73 12.08 -29.20 21.12
C PHE A 73 11.67 -28.46 22.40
N PHE A 74 10.37 -28.23 22.62
CA PHE A 74 9.90 -27.51 23.80
C PHE A 74 10.23 -28.25 25.10
N LYS A 75 10.18 -29.59 25.11
CA LYS A 75 10.61 -30.39 26.25
C LYS A 75 12.05 -30.10 26.65
N THR A 76 12.96 -30.08 25.68
CA THR A 76 14.39 -29.77 25.92
C THR A 76 14.61 -28.32 26.31
N LEU A 77 13.94 -27.38 25.64
CA LEU A 77 14.00 -25.95 25.94
C LEU A 77 13.60 -25.66 27.40
N PHE A 78 12.47 -26.19 27.84
CA PHE A 78 11.97 -25.96 29.19
C PHE A 78 12.75 -26.72 30.27
N ALA A 79 13.37 -27.85 29.94
CA ALA A 79 14.27 -28.55 30.85
C ALA A 79 15.57 -27.75 31.09
N ASN A 80 16.15 -27.18 30.04
CA ASN A 80 17.36 -26.37 30.14
C ASN A 80 17.14 -25.09 30.97
N HIS A 81 15.99 -24.43 30.80
CA HIS A 81 15.62 -23.26 31.61
C HIS A 81 15.41 -23.59 33.10
N CYS A 82 14.99 -24.81 33.44
CA CYS A 82 14.91 -25.25 34.83
C CYS A 82 16.29 -25.45 35.46
N ASN A 83 17.29 -25.86 34.67
CA ASN A 83 18.64 -26.13 35.17
C ASN A 83 19.49 -24.85 35.32
N SER A 84 19.14 -23.76 34.63
CA SER A 84 19.88 -22.49 34.69
C SER A 84 19.49 -21.58 35.86
N ASN A 85 18.31 -21.78 36.45
CA ASN A 85 17.73 -20.88 37.47
C ASN A 85 17.79 -21.46 38.89
N ASP A 86 18.96 -21.92 39.32
CA ASP A 86 19.15 -22.50 40.67
C ASP A 86 19.44 -21.46 41.77
N SER A 87 18.84 -20.27 41.70
CA SER A 87 18.91 -19.31 42.82
C SER A 87 17.73 -18.34 42.87
N GLY A 88 16.73 -18.72 43.66
CA GLY A 88 15.96 -17.78 44.48
C GLY A 88 14.85 -16.96 43.81
N SER A 89 13.68 -17.03 44.44
CA SER A 89 12.51 -16.14 44.36
C SER A 89 11.49 -16.36 43.24
N GLY A 90 10.31 -16.83 43.65
CA GLY A 90 8.96 -16.50 43.15
C GLY A 90 8.66 -16.74 41.68
N GLU A 91 7.67 -17.61 41.41
CA GLU A 91 6.93 -17.80 40.14
C GLU A 91 7.16 -16.72 39.06
N ARG A 92 8.31 -16.75 38.39
CA ARG A 92 8.53 -15.92 37.20
C ARG A 92 8.06 -16.72 36.01
N LYS A 93 6.97 -16.25 35.40
CA LYS A 93 6.49 -16.70 34.09
C LYS A 93 7.68 -16.74 33.12
N VAL A 94 7.98 -17.90 32.55
CA VAL A 94 9.13 -18.06 31.66
C VAL A 94 8.85 -17.31 30.36
N LYS A 95 9.66 -16.30 30.05
CA LYS A 95 9.56 -15.55 28.79
C LYS A 95 10.63 -16.06 27.82
N ILE A 96 10.20 -16.45 26.63
CA ILE A 96 11.06 -16.92 25.55
C ILE A 96 10.98 -15.90 24.42
N GLU A 97 12.11 -15.35 24.02
CA GLU A 97 12.18 -14.50 22.83
C GLU A 97 12.26 -15.38 21.59
N LEU A 98 11.34 -15.18 20.63
CA LEU A 98 11.28 -16.03 19.43
C LEU A 98 12.57 -15.98 18.61
N ASP A 99 13.22 -14.81 18.58
CA ASP A 99 14.46 -14.57 17.85
C ASP A 99 15.64 -15.39 18.41
N GLU A 100 15.59 -15.79 19.70
CA GLU A 100 16.61 -16.66 20.29
C GLU A 100 16.47 -18.11 19.84
N VAL A 101 15.25 -18.50 19.48
CA VAL A 101 14.88 -19.88 19.14
C VAL A 101 14.84 -20.10 17.63
N ALA A 102 14.44 -19.09 16.87
CA ALA A 102 14.19 -19.16 15.43
C ALA A 102 15.08 -18.16 14.68
N LYS A 103 16.40 -18.41 14.66
CA LYS A 103 17.41 -17.44 14.18
C LYS A 103 17.53 -17.31 12.66
N GLU A 104 17.12 -18.34 11.91
CA GLU A 104 17.42 -18.44 10.49
C GLU A 104 16.36 -17.80 9.58
N PHE A 105 15.16 -17.56 10.10
CA PHE A 105 14.05 -16.98 9.35
C PHE A 105 13.07 -16.25 10.29
N GLU A 106 12.55 -15.11 9.85
CA GLU A 106 11.61 -14.31 10.64
C GLU A 106 10.21 -14.96 10.70
N LEU A 107 9.63 -14.99 11.89
CA LEU A 107 8.32 -15.62 12.14
C LEU A 107 7.27 -14.59 12.56
N GLY A 108 6.15 -14.54 11.84
CA GLY A 108 4.99 -13.75 12.21
C GLY A 108 4.21 -14.35 13.38
N ALA A 109 3.58 -13.49 14.18
CA ALA A 109 2.78 -13.90 15.34
C ALA A 109 1.58 -14.80 14.96
N ASP A 110 0.94 -14.53 13.83
CA ASP A 110 -0.21 -15.32 13.37
C ASP A 110 0.21 -16.74 12.95
N SER A 111 1.33 -16.87 12.23
CA SER A 111 1.90 -18.17 11.83
C SER A 111 2.39 -18.98 13.04
N LEU A 112 3.03 -18.34 14.00
CA LEU A 112 3.38 -18.96 15.29
C LEU A 112 2.11 -19.45 16.01
N GLY A 113 1.06 -18.62 16.04
CA GLY A 113 -0.24 -18.96 16.62
C GLY A 113 -0.86 -20.21 16.02
N VAL A 114 -0.78 -20.39 14.70
CA VAL A 114 -1.28 -21.60 14.01
C VAL A 114 -0.53 -22.86 14.48
N VAL A 115 0.80 -22.81 14.57
CA VAL A 115 1.62 -23.94 15.00
C VAL A 115 1.38 -24.29 16.47
N VAL A 116 1.33 -23.28 17.34
CA VAL A 116 1.08 -23.49 18.75
C VAL A 116 -0.35 -24.01 18.96
N ALA A 117 -1.36 -23.43 18.29
CA ALA A 117 -2.74 -23.92 18.36
C ALA A 117 -2.85 -25.39 17.93
N TYR A 118 -2.06 -25.83 16.94
CA TYR A 118 -1.99 -27.25 16.56
C TYR A 118 -1.44 -28.12 17.71
N LEU A 119 -0.44 -27.67 18.47
CA LEU A 119 0.07 -28.43 19.62
C LEU A 119 -0.99 -28.64 20.71
N TYR A 120 -1.90 -27.68 20.91
CA TYR A 120 -3.02 -27.82 21.85
C TYR A 120 -4.12 -28.73 21.30
N THR A 121 -4.53 -28.50 20.06
CA THR A 121 -5.78 -29.06 19.52
C THR A 121 -5.59 -30.31 18.67
N GLY A 122 -4.41 -30.52 18.10
CA GLY A 122 -4.16 -31.51 17.06
C GLY A 122 -4.87 -31.19 15.73
N LYS A 123 -5.40 -29.97 15.57
CA LYS A 123 -6.12 -29.53 14.37
C LYS A 123 -5.38 -28.34 13.75
N VAL A 124 -5.27 -28.35 12.42
CA VAL A 124 -4.70 -27.22 11.69
C VAL A 124 -5.80 -26.20 11.47
N LYS A 125 -5.78 -25.11 12.25
CA LYS A 125 -6.73 -24.02 12.07
C LYS A 125 -6.47 -23.33 10.72
N PRO A 126 -7.53 -22.87 10.02
CA PRO A 126 -7.34 -21.98 8.89
C PRO A 126 -6.70 -20.68 9.39
N PHE A 127 -5.88 -20.06 8.55
CA PHE A 127 -5.42 -18.71 8.84
C PHE A 127 -6.61 -17.74 8.90
N PRO A 128 -6.51 -16.67 9.69
CA PRO A 128 -7.42 -15.54 9.56
C PRO A 128 -7.43 -15.10 8.09
N ARG A 129 -8.62 -15.04 7.46
CA ARG A 129 -8.72 -14.79 6.01
C ARG A 129 -7.98 -13.52 5.60
N ASP A 130 -8.00 -12.51 6.45
CA ASP A 130 -7.45 -11.20 6.15
C ASP A 130 -5.91 -11.14 6.28
N SER A 131 -5.26 -12.10 6.97
CA SER A 131 -3.81 -12.06 7.21
C SER A 131 -2.98 -12.71 6.09
N CYS A 132 -3.57 -13.64 5.34
CA CYS A 132 -2.91 -14.35 4.23
C CYS A 132 -3.37 -13.89 2.84
N VAL A 133 -4.13 -12.79 2.77
CA VAL A 133 -4.68 -12.24 1.55
C VAL A 133 -3.97 -10.92 1.22
N CYS A 134 -3.75 -10.67 -0.07
CA CYS A 134 -3.19 -9.41 -0.54
C CYS A 134 -4.28 -8.38 -0.84
N VAL A 135 -3.90 -7.11 -1.02
CA VAL A 135 -4.84 -6.00 -1.29
C VAL A 135 -5.39 -6.01 -2.72
N ASP A 136 -4.79 -6.77 -3.63
CA ASP A 136 -5.27 -6.85 -5.01
C ASP A 136 -6.55 -7.68 -5.11
N GLU A 137 -7.67 -7.02 -5.41
CA GLU A 137 -9.01 -7.61 -5.58
C GLU A 137 -9.09 -8.59 -6.76
N ASP A 138 -8.23 -8.44 -7.78
CA ASP A 138 -8.19 -9.32 -8.95
C ASP A 138 -7.37 -10.60 -8.69
N CYS A 139 -6.80 -10.75 -7.49
CA CYS A 139 -5.97 -11.89 -7.14
C CYS A 139 -6.81 -13.06 -6.62
N SER A 140 -6.50 -14.30 -7.07
CA SER A 140 -7.14 -15.51 -6.53
C SER A 140 -6.68 -15.89 -5.11
N HIS A 141 -5.66 -15.20 -4.59
CA HIS A 141 -5.02 -15.41 -3.29
C HIS A 141 -4.52 -16.84 -3.01
N VAL A 142 -4.36 -17.67 -4.03
CA VAL A 142 -3.81 -19.04 -3.86
C VAL A 142 -2.29 -19.03 -3.73
N GLY A 143 -1.61 -18.22 -4.53
CA GLY A 143 -0.14 -18.13 -4.60
C GLY A 143 0.39 -16.71 -4.45
N CYS A 144 -0.38 -15.80 -3.83
CA CYS A 144 0.10 -14.45 -3.57
C CYS A 144 1.15 -14.43 -2.46
N ARG A 145 2.00 -13.39 -2.44
CA ARG A 145 3.08 -13.25 -1.46
C ARG A 145 2.63 -13.42 0.00
N PRO A 146 1.54 -12.78 0.49
CA PRO A 146 1.06 -13.02 1.85
C PRO A 146 0.77 -14.50 2.15
N ALA A 147 0.08 -15.20 1.25
CA ALA A 147 -0.25 -16.61 1.42
C ALA A 147 1.02 -17.48 1.45
N VAL A 148 1.94 -17.27 0.52
CA VAL A 148 3.21 -18.00 0.42
C VAL A 148 4.04 -17.79 1.69
N VAL A 149 4.23 -16.54 2.11
CA VAL A 149 5.01 -16.20 3.31
C VAL A 149 4.41 -16.86 4.54
N SER A 150 3.09 -16.80 4.74
CA SER A 150 2.45 -17.47 5.88
C SER A 150 2.61 -18.99 5.87
N MET A 151 2.50 -19.65 4.70
CA MET A 151 2.74 -21.10 4.60
C MET A 151 4.20 -21.47 4.89
N VAL A 152 5.13 -20.66 4.39
CA VAL A 152 6.58 -20.85 4.62
C VAL A 152 6.95 -20.61 6.09
N GLU A 153 6.40 -19.58 6.73
CA GLU A 153 6.57 -19.33 8.16
C GLU A 153 6.07 -20.53 9.00
N VAL A 154 4.91 -21.10 8.67
CA VAL A 154 4.41 -22.29 9.37
C VAL A 154 5.29 -23.52 9.13
N LEU A 155 5.78 -23.73 7.90
CA LEU A 155 6.71 -24.81 7.58
C LEU A 155 7.99 -24.69 8.44
N TYR A 156 8.60 -23.50 8.46
CA TYR A 156 9.81 -23.23 9.23
C TYR A 156 9.58 -23.38 10.73
N ALA A 157 8.51 -22.80 11.29
CA ALA A 157 8.19 -22.95 12.71
C ALA A 157 7.94 -24.42 13.09
N SER A 158 7.26 -25.18 12.23
CA SER A 158 7.01 -26.61 12.45
C SER A 158 8.31 -27.43 12.44
N PHE A 159 9.25 -27.08 11.57
CA PHE A 159 10.58 -27.69 11.55
C PHE A 159 11.38 -27.34 12.81
N THR A 160 11.48 -26.06 13.15
CA THR A 160 12.19 -25.56 14.33
C THR A 160 11.66 -26.18 15.63
N PHE A 161 10.33 -26.31 15.77
CA PHE A 161 9.71 -26.92 16.94
C PHE A 161 9.56 -28.43 16.85
N GLN A 162 10.15 -29.08 15.84
CA GLN A 162 10.22 -30.53 15.67
C GLN A 162 8.83 -31.20 15.63
N ILE A 163 7.94 -30.69 14.76
CA ILE A 163 6.57 -31.17 14.55
C ILE A 163 6.46 -31.78 13.13
N PRO A 164 6.87 -33.04 12.93
CA PRO A 164 7.05 -33.63 11.61
C PRO A 164 5.75 -33.72 10.80
N GLU A 165 4.59 -33.88 11.46
CA GLU A 165 3.29 -33.98 10.79
C GLU A 165 2.91 -32.67 10.09
N LEU A 166 3.20 -31.53 10.73
CA LEU A 166 2.97 -30.22 10.14
C LEU A 166 3.97 -29.92 9.02
N VAL A 167 5.23 -30.30 9.18
CA VAL A 167 6.25 -30.17 8.13
C VAL A 167 5.79 -30.90 6.87
N ALA A 168 5.40 -32.16 6.99
CA ALA A 168 4.91 -32.96 5.86
C ALA A 168 3.64 -32.37 5.22
N LEU A 169 2.73 -31.82 6.03
CA LEU A 169 1.50 -31.19 5.52
C LEU A 169 1.80 -29.92 4.72
N TYR A 170 2.60 -29.00 5.27
CA TYR A 170 2.87 -27.72 4.63
C TYR A 170 3.83 -27.85 3.46
N GLN A 171 4.75 -28.81 3.49
CA GLN A 171 5.55 -29.18 2.31
C GLN A 171 4.65 -29.59 1.13
N ARG A 172 3.64 -30.44 1.37
CA ARG A 172 2.68 -30.85 0.32
C ARG A 172 1.85 -29.66 -0.19
N ARG A 173 1.33 -28.83 0.73
CA ARG A 173 0.56 -27.63 0.35
C ARG A 173 1.36 -26.66 -0.49
N LEU A 174 2.64 -26.45 -0.18
CA LEU A 174 3.53 -25.60 -0.97
C LEU A 174 3.79 -26.21 -2.36
N LEU A 175 4.04 -27.51 -2.45
CA LEU A 175 4.17 -28.23 -3.74
C LEU A 175 2.93 -28.06 -4.62
N ASP A 176 1.72 -28.14 -4.05
CA ASP A 176 0.44 -28.05 -4.77
C ASP A 176 0.13 -26.65 -5.35
N ILE A 177 0.90 -25.62 -4.95
CA ILE A 177 0.69 -24.25 -5.40
C ILE A 177 1.87 -23.67 -6.19
N LEU A 178 3.00 -24.38 -6.34
CA LEU A 178 4.22 -23.85 -6.98
C LEU A 178 3.96 -23.28 -8.38
N ASP A 179 3.05 -23.87 -9.15
CA ASP A 179 2.65 -23.45 -10.49
C ASP A 179 1.87 -22.11 -10.52
N LYS A 180 1.32 -21.70 -9.38
CA LYS A 180 0.52 -20.48 -9.21
C LYS A 180 1.28 -19.35 -8.53
N VAL A 181 2.49 -19.62 -8.05
CA VAL A 181 3.33 -18.65 -7.34
C VAL A 181 4.23 -17.92 -8.33
N ALA A 182 4.40 -16.61 -8.14
CA ALA A 182 5.33 -15.83 -8.95
C ALA A 182 6.76 -16.34 -8.71
N VAL A 183 7.59 -16.39 -9.75
CA VAL A 183 8.94 -16.99 -9.64
C VAL A 183 9.81 -16.28 -8.58
N ASP A 184 9.67 -14.96 -8.45
CA ASP A 184 10.34 -14.17 -7.40
C ASP A 184 9.93 -14.59 -5.97
N ASP A 185 8.71 -15.11 -5.81
CA ASP A 185 8.18 -15.61 -4.53
C ASP A 185 8.61 -17.04 -4.22
N ILE A 186 8.98 -17.83 -5.25
CA ILE A 186 9.57 -19.16 -5.09
C ILE A 186 10.92 -19.09 -4.37
N LEU A 187 11.67 -17.99 -4.52
CA LEU A 187 12.95 -17.80 -3.83
C LEU A 187 12.82 -17.88 -2.30
N VAL A 188 11.69 -17.43 -1.73
CA VAL A 188 11.42 -17.54 -0.29
C VAL A 188 11.08 -18.97 0.13
N ILE A 189 10.33 -19.69 -0.72
CA ILE A 189 10.05 -21.11 -0.49
C ILE A 189 11.37 -21.89 -0.52
N LEU A 190 12.24 -21.58 -1.49
CA LEU A 190 13.53 -22.22 -1.67
C LEU A 190 14.47 -21.98 -0.49
N SER A 191 14.56 -20.76 0.03
CA SER A 191 15.43 -20.44 1.17
C SER A 191 15.04 -21.23 2.43
N VAL A 192 13.74 -21.33 2.73
CA VAL A 192 13.27 -22.13 3.88
C VAL A 192 13.34 -23.63 3.63
N ALA A 193 13.07 -24.10 2.41
CA ALA A 193 13.25 -25.51 2.07
C ALA A 193 14.71 -25.95 2.28
N LYS A 194 15.67 -25.06 2.00
CA LYS A 194 17.09 -25.29 2.28
C LYS A 194 17.41 -25.35 3.77
N ILE A 195 16.83 -24.46 4.58
CA ILE A 195 16.97 -24.49 6.05
C ILE A 195 16.43 -25.81 6.62
N CYS A 196 15.30 -26.29 6.10
CA CYS A 196 14.68 -27.55 6.51
C CYS A 196 15.42 -28.80 5.99
N ASP A 197 16.41 -28.62 5.11
CA ASP A 197 17.29 -29.65 4.53
C ASP A 197 16.54 -30.93 4.12
N LYS A 198 16.91 -32.09 4.66
CA LYS A 198 16.32 -33.41 4.32
C LYS A 198 14.81 -33.48 4.53
N ALA A 199 14.24 -32.68 5.44
CA ALA A 199 12.79 -32.71 5.67
C ALA A 199 12.00 -32.18 4.45
N CYS A 200 12.64 -31.34 3.62
CA CYS A 200 12.01 -30.65 2.49
C CYS A 200 12.67 -30.98 1.15
N GLU A 201 13.42 -32.08 1.02
CA GLU A 201 14.21 -32.42 -0.18
C GLU A 201 13.41 -32.34 -1.49
N ARG A 202 12.20 -32.89 -1.52
CA ARG A 202 11.32 -32.81 -2.71
C ARG A 202 10.92 -31.37 -3.05
N LEU A 203 10.61 -30.56 -2.04
CA LEU A 203 10.23 -29.16 -2.25
C LEU A 203 11.42 -28.34 -2.72
N LEU A 204 12.60 -28.58 -2.14
CA LEU A 204 13.86 -27.98 -2.54
C LEU A 204 14.17 -28.28 -4.01
N ALA A 205 14.09 -29.54 -4.43
CA ALA A 205 14.40 -29.96 -5.80
C ALA A 205 13.45 -29.32 -6.83
N GLU A 206 12.14 -29.30 -6.56
CA GLU A 206 11.15 -28.67 -7.46
C GLU A 206 11.34 -27.15 -7.54
N CYS A 207 11.59 -26.47 -6.41
CA CYS A 207 11.89 -25.04 -6.41
C CYS A 207 13.16 -24.72 -7.21
N ILE A 208 14.22 -25.54 -7.05
CA ILE A 208 15.45 -25.41 -7.84
C ILE A 208 15.13 -25.55 -9.33
N ASP A 209 14.38 -26.58 -9.75
CA ASP A 209 14.02 -26.81 -11.15
C ASP A 209 13.21 -25.65 -11.77
N ILE A 210 12.29 -25.04 -11.01
CA ILE A 210 11.53 -23.87 -11.48
C ILE A 210 12.43 -22.64 -11.62
N VAL A 211 13.25 -22.33 -10.59
CA VAL A 211 14.18 -21.19 -10.63
C VAL A 211 15.24 -21.37 -11.70
N MET A 212 15.66 -22.61 -11.94
CA MET A 212 16.56 -23.00 -13.00
C MET A 212 16.06 -22.60 -14.39
N LYS A 213 14.79 -22.87 -14.67
CA LYS A 213 14.13 -22.62 -15.96
C LYS A 213 13.62 -21.19 -16.12
N SER A 214 13.71 -20.37 -15.08
CA SER A 214 13.20 -19.00 -15.08
C SER A 214 14.17 -17.97 -15.65
N ASP A 215 13.65 -16.77 -15.86
CA ASP A 215 14.35 -15.56 -16.30
C ASP A 215 14.99 -14.76 -15.15
N ILE A 216 15.06 -15.32 -13.94
CA ILE A 216 15.69 -14.62 -12.80
C ILE A 216 17.18 -14.44 -13.06
N ASP A 217 17.62 -13.18 -12.98
CA ASP A 217 19.00 -12.79 -13.20
C ASP A 217 19.92 -13.25 -12.06
N ILE A 218 21.21 -13.41 -12.38
CA ILE A 218 22.22 -13.93 -11.45
C ILE A 218 22.37 -13.05 -10.21
N ILE A 219 22.23 -11.73 -10.35
CA ILE A 219 22.39 -10.79 -9.23
C ILE A 219 21.26 -11.00 -8.22
N THR A 220 20.02 -11.13 -8.69
CA THR A 220 18.87 -11.42 -7.83
C THR A 220 19.04 -12.75 -7.12
N LEU A 221 19.59 -13.78 -7.77
CA LEU A 221 19.93 -15.05 -7.11
C LEU A 221 21.02 -14.88 -6.04
N GLU A 222 22.12 -14.19 -6.35
CA GLU A 222 23.23 -13.92 -5.43
C GLU A 222 22.79 -13.13 -4.19
N LYS A 223 21.83 -12.21 -4.33
CA LYS A 223 21.30 -11.41 -3.23
C LYS A 223 20.24 -12.15 -2.41
N ALA A 224 19.49 -13.08 -3.00
CA ALA A 224 18.38 -13.77 -2.35
C ALA A 224 18.74 -15.12 -1.72
N LEU A 225 19.78 -15.80 -2.22
CA LEU A 225 20.07 -17.20 -1.87
C LEU A 225 21.52 -17.41 -1.41
N PRO A 226 21.77 -18.45 -0.58
CA PRO A 226 23.13 -18.88 -0.24
C PRO A 226 23.96 -19.29 -1.46
N HIS A 227 25.28 -19.04 -1.40
CA HIS A 227 26.21 -19.24 -2.51
C HIS A 227 26.25 -20.69 -3.04
N ASP A 228 26.06 -21.71 -2.19
CA ASP A 228 26.03 -23.11 -2.62
C ASP A 228 24.87 -23.39 -3.59
N ILE A 229 23.68 -22.87 -3.27
CA ILE A 229 22.48 -23.01 -4.11
C ILE A 229 22.61 -22.19 -5.39
N VAL A 230 23.10 -20.95 -5.29
CA VAL A 230 23.33 -20.10 -6.47
C VAL A 230 24.29 -20.78 -7.44
N LYS A 231 25.41 -21.32 -6.92
CA LYS A 231 26.36 -22.07 -7.74
C LYS A 231 25.71 -23.28 -8.39
N GLN A 232 24.94 -24.07 -7.64
CA GLN A 232 24.23 -25.23 -8.18
C GLN A 232 23.31 -24.83 -9.34
N ILE A 233 22.53 -23.75 -9.18
CA ILE A 233 21.66 -23.21 -10.23
C ILE A 233 22.47 -22.75 -11.45
N ILE A 234 23.57 -22.04 -11.25
CA ILE A 234 24.42 -21.58 -12.35
C ILE A 234 25.02 -22.76 -13.13
N ASP A 235 25.59 -23.74 -12.43
CA ASP A 235 26.22 -24.93 -13.05
C ASP A 235 25.18 -25.70 -13.90
N MET A 236 23.98 -25.92 -13.36
CA MET A 236 22.90 -26.57 -14.13
C MET A 236 22.45 -25.70 -15.33
N ARG A 237 22.45 -24.37 -15.23
CA ARG A 237 22.07 -23.48 -16.35
C ARG A 237 23.09 -23.58 -17.46
N THR A 238 24.37 -23.74 -17.11
CA THR A 238 25.44 -23.96 -18.09
C THR A 238 25.35 -25.32 -18.78
N ASP A 239 24.97 -26.37 -18.05
CA ASP A 239 24.84 -27.74 -18.58
C ASP A 239 23.69 -27.90 -19.58
N LEU A 240 22.58 -27.16 -19.41
CA LEU A 240 21.41 -27.22 -20.29
C LEU A 240 21.60 -26.53 -21.65
N GLY A 241 22.72 -25.85 -21.88
CA GLY A 241 23.05 -25.28 -23.18
C GLY A 241 21.99 -24.31 -23.72
N THR A 242 21.40 -23.45 -22.87
CA THR A 242 20.62 -22.27 -23.29
C THR A 242 21.52 -21.23 -23.97
N GLY A 243 22.04 -21.60 -25.14
CA GLY A 243 22.75 -20.76 -26.07
C GLY A 243 21.78 -19.88 -26.86
N THR A 244 21.43 -18.74 -26.28
CA THR A 244 21.35 -17.50 -27.06
C THR A 244 22.51 -16.62 -26.60
N PRO A 245 23.45 -16.27 -27.49
CA PRO A 245 24.72 -15.67 -27.10
C PRO A 245 24.61 -14.17 -26.85
N GLU A 246 23.66 -13.69 -26.03
CA GLU A 246 23.60 -12.25 -25.71
C GLU A 246 22.79 -11.80 -24.47
N ASN A 247 21.99 -12.62 -23.77
CA ASN A 247 21.08 -12.07 -22.73
C ASN A 247 21.12 -12.68 -21.31
N ASN A 248 21.86 -13.77 -21.05
CA ASN A 248 21.91 -14.39 -19.70
C ASN A 248 23.34 -14.64 -19.17
N THR A 249 24.35 -14.12 -19.84
CA THR A 249 25.73 -14.31 -19.42
C THR A 249 26.05 -13.25 -18.36
N THR A 250 26.51 -13.70 -17.19
CA THR A 250 27.06 -12.90 -16.07
C THR A 250 27.27 -11.41 -16.40
N PRO A 251 26.79 -10.46 -15.57
CA PRO A 251 26.99 -9.03 -15.84
C PRO A 251 28.45 -8.80 -16.20
N ASP A 252 28.68 -8.08 -17.30
CA ASP A 252 30.02 -7.81 -17.82
C ASP A 252 30.94 -7.37 -16.66
N LYS A 253 32.23 -7.71 -16.73
CA LYS A 253 33.20 -7.34 -15.69
C LYS A 253 33.08 -5.86 -15.34
N HIS A 254 32.76 -5.02 -16.31
CA HIS A 254 32.46 -3.61 -16.12
C HIS A 254 31.18 -3.35 -15.30
N VAL A 255 30.04 -3.94 -15.69
CA VAL A 255 28.76 -3.83 -14.95
C VAL A 255 28.94 -4.31 -13.50
N LYS A 256 29.69 -5.38 -13.27
CA LYS A 256 30.04 -5.83 -11.91
C LYS A 256 30.84 -4.79 -11.11
N ARG A 257 31.72 -4.01 -11.75
CA ARG A 257 32.43 -2.90 -11.07
C ARG A 257 31.46 -1.78 -10.71
N ILE A 258 30.52 -1.43 -11.58
CA ILE A 258 29.47 -0.45 -11.30
C ILE A 258 28.62 -0.90 -10.10
N HIS A 259 28.17 -2.16 -10.09
CA HIS A 259 27.39 -2.70 -8.97
C HIS A 259 28.18 -2.70 -7.65
N ARG A 260 29.49 -2.99 -7.68
CA ARG A 260 30.35 -2.90 -6.48
C ARG A 260 30.52 -1.47 -5.98
N ALA A 261 30.60 -0.49 -6.88
CA ALA A 261 30.64 0.92 -6.51
C ALA A 261 29.32 1.34 -5.85
N LEU A 262 28.18 0.88 -6.39
CA LEU A 262 26.85 1.07 -5.81
C LEU A 262 26.69 0.37 -4.45
N ASP A 263 27.20 -0.85 -4.28
CA ASP A 263 27.25 -1.55 -2.97
C ASP A 263 28.12 -0.80 -1.94
N SER A 264 29.03 0.06 -2.40
CA SER A 264 29.93 0.86 -1.55
C SER A 264 29.43 2.31 -1.36
N ASP A 265 28.23 2.63 -1.85
CA ASP A 265 27.63 3.98 -1.87
C ASP A 265 28.51 5.07 -2.53
N ASP A 266 29.39 4.69 -3.46
CA ASP A 266 30.32 5.61 -4.14
C ASP A 266 29.79 6.03 -5.51
N VAL A 267 28.89 7.03 -5.51
CA VAL A 267 28.26 7.57 -6.74
C VAL A 267 29.29 8.28 -7.64
N GLU A 268 30.37 8.82 -7.09
CA GLU A 268 31.43 9.44 -7.88
C GLU A 268 32.26 8.39 -8.62
N LEU A 269 32.55 7.25 -7.99
CA LEU A 269 33.15 6.11 -8.68
C LEU A 269 32.25 5.59 -9.79
N VAL A 270 30.93 5.50 -9.58
CA VAL A 270 29.98 5.17 -10.65
C VAL A 270 30.10 6.17 -11.81
N ARG A 271 30.14 7.47 -11.50
CA ARG A 271 30.33 8.53 -12.51
C ARG A 271 31.64 8.39 -13.29
N MET A 272 32.73 8.01 -12.63
CA MET A 272 34.02 7.76 -13.29
C MET A 272 33.95 6.53 -14.20
N LEU A 273 33.40 5.41 -13.72
CA LEU A 273 33.28 4.17 -14.49
C LEU A 273 32.45 4.36 -15.77
N LEU A 274 31.34 5.11 -15.69
CA LEU A 274 30.52 5.44 -16.86
C LEU A 274 31.26 6.27 -17.92
N LYS A 275 32.24 7.09 -17.52
CA LYS A 275 33.06 7.89 -18.46
C LYS A 275 34.13 7.05 -19.16
N GLU A 276 34.65 6.01 -18.51
CA GLU A 276 35.78 5.23 -19.01
C GLU A 276 35.41 4.29 -20.16
N GLU A 277 34.29 3.55 -20.07
CA GLU A 277 33.96 2.47 -21.02
C GLU A 277 32.77 2.77 -21.96
N HIS A 278 32.27 4.02 -22.00
CA HIS A 278 31.11 4.43 -22.82
C HIS A 278 29.82 3.63 -22.54
N THR A 279 29.76 2.97 -21.38
CA THR A 279 28.57 2.30 -20.86
C THR A 279 27.65 3.35 -20.25
N ASN A 280 26.35 3.26 -20.54
CA ASN A 280 25.35 4.15 -19.93
C ASN A 280 24.65 3.44 -18.76
N LEU A 281 23.96 4.22 -17.91
CA LEU A 281 23.24 3.68 -16.75
C LEU A 281 22.13 2.71 -17.15
N ASP A 282 21.52 2.91 -18.32
CA ASP A 282 20.40 2.10 -18.81
C ASP A 282 20.86 0.71 -19.27
N SER A 283 21.90 0.64 -20.11
CA SER A 283 22.48 -0.62 -20.61
C SER A 283 23.05 -1.50 -19.50
N SER A 284 23.54 -0.88 -18.42
CA SER A 284 24.00 -1.59 -17.22
C SER A 284 22.87 -1.90 -16.24
N CYS A 285 21.65 -1.41 -16.46
CA CYS A 285 20.53 -1.46 -15.52
C CYS A 285 20.93 -1.01 -14.10
N ALA A 286 21.90 -0.08 -14.01
CA ALA A 286 22.50 0.34 -12.74
C ALA A 286 21.48 1.04 -11.84
N LEU A 287 20.50 1.75 -12.43
CA LEU A 287 19.41 2.36 -11.67
C LEU A 287 18.46 1.30 -11.09
N HIS A 288 18.14 0.23 -11.83
CA HIS A 288 17.39 -0.91 -11.29
C HIS A 288 18.12 -1.56 -10.12
N TYR A 289 19.43 -1.75 -10.25
CA TYR A 289 20.27 -2.29 -9.17
C TYR A 289 20.23 -1.39 -7.92
N ALA A 290 20.45 -0.08 -8.10
CA ALA A 290 20.42 0.88 -6.99
C ALA A 290 19.06 0.89 -6.30
N VAL A 291 17.97 0.92 -7.07
CA VAL A 291 16.59 0.88 -6.55
C VAL A 291 16.30 -0.43 -5.84
N ALA A 292 16.86 -1.57 -6.26
CA ALA A 292 16.67 -2.86 -5.60
C ALA A 292 17.47 -2.99 -4.30
N TYR A 293 18.75 -2.57 -4.28
CA TYR A 293 19.71 -3.00 -3.27
C TYR A 293 20.43 -1.89 -2.50
N CYS A 294 20.52 -0.67 -3.02
CA CYS A 294 21.28 0.44 -2.40
C CYS A 294 20.40 1.35 -1.56
N ASP A 295 20.96 2.15 -0.66
CA ASP A 295 20.16 3.05 0.17
C ASP A 295 19.37 4.10 -0.63
N ALA A 296 18.28 4.59 -0.01
CA ALA A 296 17.43 5.61 -0.64
C ALA A 296 18.23 6.88 -1.00
N LYS A 297 19.25 7.23 -0.20
CA LYS A 297 20.14 8.37 -0.45
C LYS A 297 20.98 8.16 -1.72
N THR A 298 21.68 7.04 -1.81
CA THR A 298 22.49 6.66 -2.99
C THR A 298 21.63 6.61 -4.25
N THR A 299 20.42 6.06 -4.13
CA THR A 299 19.43 6.03 -5.22
C THR A 299 19.02 7.43 -5.67
N THR A 300 18.74 8.35 -4.73
CA THR A 300 18.40 9.74 -5.07
C THR A 300 19.56 10.49 -5.72
N GLU A 301 20.78 10.32 -5.24
CA GLU A 301 21.98 10.94 -5.83
C GLU A 301 22.20 10.44 -7.26
N LEU A 302 22.01 9.14 -7.51
CA LEU A 302 22.09 8.55 -8.84
C LEU A 302 20.99 9.10 -9.78
N LEU A 303 19.77 9.25 -9.29
CA LEU A 303 18.66 9.87 -10.03
C LEU A 303 18.90 11.35 -10.34
N ASP A 304 19.58 12.07 -9.46
CA ASP A 304 19.90 13.48 -9.62
C ASP A 304 20.98 13.74 -10.67
N LEU A 305 21.74 12.72 -11.06
CA LEU A 305 22.64 12.82 -12.22
C LEU A 305 21.87 13.08 -13.53
N GLY A 306 20.60 12.66 -13.62
CA GLY A 306 19.77 12.84 -14.81
C GLY A 306 20.29 12.11 -16.05
N LEU A 307 21.09 11.07 -15.87
CA LEU A 307 21.74 10.31 -16.95
C LEU A 307 21.01 9.01 -17.32
N ALA A 308 20.01 8.60 -16.54
CA ALA A 308 19.25 7.36 -16.72
C ALA A 308 17.81 7.65 -17.13
N ASP A 309 17.26 6.83 -18.02
CA ASP A 309 15.83 6.83 -18.31
C ASP A 309 15.07 6.06 -17.23
N VAL A 310 14.29 6.78 -16.43
CA VAL A 310 13.45 6.22 -15.35
C VAL A 310 12.35 5.29 -15.86
N ASN A 311 12.09 5.26 -17.17
CA ASN A 311 11.10 4.38 -17.77
C ASN A 311 11.75 3.20 -18.52
N HIS A 312 13.08 3.09 -18.52
CA HIS A 312 13.79 1.99 -19.12
C HIS A 312 13.38 0.65 -18.48
N GLN A 313 13.11 -0.34 -19.33
CA GLN A 313 12.77 -1.69 -18.91
C GLN A 313 14.00 -2.60 -18.92
N ASN A 314 14.20 -3.36 -17.83
CA ASN A 314 15.23 -4.39 -17.79
C ASN A 314 14.84 -5.60 -18.67
N SER A 315 15.71 -6.62 -18.73
CA SER A 315 15.49 -7.85 -19.52
C SER A 315 14.21 -8.62 -19.19
N ARG A 316 13.64 -8.42 -17.99
CA ARG A 316 12.37 -9.02 -17.54
C ARG A 316 11.15 -8.13 -17.82
N GLY A 317 11.34 -6.93 -18.37
CA GLY A 317 10.29 -5.96 -18.65
C GLY A 317 9.94 -5.05 -17.46
N TYR A 318 10.73 -5.04 -16.39
CA TYR A 318 10.50 -4.18 -15.23
C TYR A 318 11.11 -2.79 -15.43
N THR A 319 10.32 -1.74 -15.16
CA THR A 319 10.83 -0.39 -14.96
C THR A 319 11.36 -0.24 -13.54
N VAL A 320 12.12 0.80 -13.27
CA VAL A 320 12.59 1.10 -11.90
C VAL A 320 11.43 1.39 -10.95
N LEU A 321 10.28 1.86 -11.46
CA LEU A 321 9.07 2.03 -10.66
C LEU A 321 8.50 0.66 -10.20
N HIS A 322 8.49 -0.36 -11.08
CA HIS A 322 8.12 -1.73 -10.71
C HIS A 322 9.03 -2.29 -9.62
N VAL A 323 10.36 -2.13 -9.77
CA VAL A 323 11.33 -2.60 -8.77
C VAL A 323 11.14 -1.87 -7.43
N SER A 324 10.88 -0.56 -7.46
CA SER A 324 10.62 0.21 -6.23
C SER A 324 9.34 -0.23 -5.50
N ALA A 325 8.31 -0.65 -6.23
CA ALA A 325 7.09 -1.21 -5.67
C ALA A 325 7.35 -2.55 -4.95
N MET A 326 8.26 -3.37 -5.50
CA MET A 326 8.69 -4.61 -4.85
C MET A 326 9.46 -4.36 -3.55
N ARG A 327 10.29 -3.31 -3.53
CA ARG A 327 11.09 -2.93 -2.36
C ARG A 327 10.27 -2.30 -1.22
N LYS A 328 9.06 -1.80 -1.51
CA LYS A 328 8.16 -1.17 -0.53
C LYS A 328 8.79 0.05 0.19
N GLU A 329 9.57 0.84 -0.54
CA GLU A 329 10.18 2.07 0.00
C GLU A 329 9.52 3.33 -0.61
N PRO A 330 8.63 4.02 0.14
CA PRO A 330 7.83 5.11 -0.41
C PRO A 330 8.67 6.31 -0.87
N LYS A 331 9.81 6.58 -0.22
CA LYS A 331 10.70 7.68 -0.60
C LYS A 331 11.24 7.51 -2.02
N ILE A 332 11.63 6.29 -2.39
CA ILE A 332 12.15 5.99 -3.73
C ILE A 332 11.03 6.12 -4.77
N ILE A 333 9.84 5.59 -4.47
CA ILE A 333 8.65 5.73 -5.35
C ILE A 333 8.37 7.21 -5.65
N VAL A 334 8.31 8.07 -4.62
CA VAL A 334 8.06 9.51 -4.81
C VAL A 334 9.16 10.17 -5.65
N SER A 335 10.42 9.83 -5.40
CA SER A 335 11.55 10.37 -6.18
C SER A 335 11.44 10.00 -7.66
N LEU A 336 11.16 8.73 -7.96
CA LEU A 336 10.98 8.24 -9.33
C LEU A 336 9.81 8.92 -10.04
N LEU A 337 8.66 9.04 -9.38
CA LEU A 337 7.48 9.74 -9.94
C LEU A 337 7.78 11.22 -10.20
N THR A 338 8.53 11.89 -9.32
CA THR A 338 8.94 13.29 -9.50
C THR A 338 9.88 13.46 -10.70
N LYS A 339 10.67 12.43 -11.02
CA LYS A 339 11.56 12.39 -12.18
C LYS A 339 10.87 11.92 -13.48
N GLY A 340 9.56 11.71 -13.46
CA GLY A 340 8.76 11.39 -14.66
C GLY A 340 8.58 9.89 -14.94
N ALA A 341 8.78 9.03 -13.95
CA ALA A 341 8.42 7.61 -14.07
C ALA A 341 6.90 7.46 -14.31
N GLN A 342 6.52 6.65 -15.30
CA GLN A 342 5.13 6.45 -15.70
C GLN A 342 4.49 5.31 -14.90
N PRO A 343 3.45 5.58 -14.08
CA PRO A 343 2.69 4.55 -13.35
C PRO A 343 1.97 3.55 -14.26
N SER A 344 1.57 3.98 -15.46
CA SER A 344 0.81 3.16 -16.41
C SER A 344 1.60 2.05 -17.11
N HIS A 345 2.93 2.06 -17.03
CA HIS A 345 3.77 1.05 -17.68
C HIS A 345 3.45 -0.36 -17.19
N LEU A 346 3.48 -1.31 -18.12
CA LEU A 346 3.18 -2.71 -17.86
C LEU A 346 4.45 -3.53 -17.88
N THR A 347 4.52 -4.49 -16.97
CA THR A 347 5.48 -5.60 -17.00
C THR A 347 5.13 -6.60 -18.09
N SER A 348 6.03 -7.55 -18.35
CA SER A 348 5.82 -8.64 -19.30
C SER A 348 4.59 -9.51 -18.98
N ASP A 349 4.20 -9.60 -17.71
CA ASP A 349 2.99 -10.27 -17.22
C ASP A 349 1.76 -9.35 -17.13
N GLY A 350 1.83 -8.14 -17.70
CA GLY A 350 0.70 -7.22 -17.82
C GLY A 350 0.31 -6.48 -16.54
N ARG A 351 1.24 -6.34 -15.59
CA ARG A 351 0.99 -5.68 -14.30
C ARG A 351 1.60 -4.29 -14.25
N LYS A 352 0.89 -3.37 -13.59
CA LYS A 352 1.40 -2.04 -13.23
C LYS A 352 2.14 -2.08 -11.89
N ALA A 353 2.92 -1.04 -11.60
CA ALA A 353 3.58 -0.87 -10.30
C ALA A 353 2.60 -0.91 -9.12
N LEU A 354 1.41 -0.32 -9.28
CA LEU A 354 0.36 -0.36 -8.26
C LEU A 354 -0.07 -1.79 -7.95
N GLN A 355 -0.29 -2.62 -8.98
CA GLN A 355 -0.76 -3.99 -8.79
C GLN A 355 0.31 -4.87 -8.11
N ILE A 356 1.58 -4.66 -8.44
CA ILE A 356 2.69 -5.31 -7.74
C ILE A 356 2.67 -4.93 -6.25
N ALA A 357 2.55 -3.64 -5.92
CA ALA A 357 2.49 -3.18 -4.53
C ALA A 357 1.28 -3.75 -3.77
N LYS A 358 0.11 -3.83 -4.40
CA LYS A 358 -1.10 -4.43 -3.81
C LYS A 358 -0.93 -5.92 -3.53
N ARG A 359 -0.34 -6.68 -4.47
CA ARG A 359 -0.10 -8.13 -4.31
C ARG A 359 0.93 -8.47 -3.23
N LEU A 360 1.86 -7.56 -2.95
CA LEU A 360 2.87 -7.74 -1.91
C LEU A 360 2.42 -7.25 -0.53
N THR A 361 1.42 -6.39 -0.46
CA THR A 361 0.87 -5.84 0.80
C THR A 361 -0.20 -6.77 1.37
N ARG A 362 -0.13 -7.08 2.68
CA ARG A 362 -1.18 -7.86 3.36
C ARG A 362 -2.43 -7.00 3.57
N TYR A 363 -3.61 -7.58 3.39
CA TYR A 363 -4.89 -6.87 3.54
C TYR A 363 -5.05 -6.23 4.93
N VAL A 364 -4.77 -6.98 6.01
CA VAL A 364 -4.80 -6.45 7.39
C VAL A 364 -3.89 -5.23 7.58
N ASP A 365 -2.68 -5.26 7.02
CA ASP A 365 -1.71 -4.17 7.19
C ASP A 365 -2.12 -2.90 6.43
N PHE A 366 -2.83 -3.06 5.31
CA PHE A 366 -3.39 -1.95 4.54
C PHE A 366 -4.58 -1.28 5.25
N HIS A 367 -5.50 -2.08 5.82
CA HIS A 367 -6.69 -1.58 6.49
C HIS A 367 -6.51 -1.20 7.97
N ARG A 368 -5.34 -1.49 8.56
CA ARG A 368 -5.04 -1.09 9.94
C ARG A 368 -5.14 0.43 10.09
N SER A 369 -5.96 0.88 11.04
CA SER A 369 -6.04 2.29 11.42
C SER A 369 -4.71 2.75 12.01
N THR A 370 -4.08 3.75 11.41
CA THR A 370 -2.92 4.41 12.01
C THR A 370 -3.41 5.21 13.22
N GLU A 371 -2.96 4.85 14.43
CA GLU A 371 -3.22 5.65 15.63
C GLU A 371 -2.56 7.05 15.49
N GLU A 372 -3.23 8.10 15.99
CA GLU A 372 -2.74 9.47 15.90
C GLU A 372 -1.29 9.59 16.40
N GLY A 373 -0.40 10.09 15.53
CA GLY A 373 1.02 10.32 15.84
C GLY A 373 1.98 9.16 15.53
N LYS A 374 1.51 7.97 15.12
CA LYS A 374 2.38 6.88 14.62
C LYS A 374 2.58 6.98 13.11
N ALA A 375 3.77 6.60 12.63
CA ALA A 375 4.05 6.55 11.19
C ALA A 375 3.18 5.47 10.53
N SER A 376 2.53 5.80 9.41
CA SER A 376 1.79 4.81 8.62
C SER A 376 2.73 3.69 8.13
N PRO A 377 2.25 2.44 8.04
CA PRO A 377 3.03 1.35 7.46
C PRO A 377 3.53 1.72 6.06
N LYS A 378 4.81 1.43 5.78
CA LYS A 378 5.44 1.76 4.49
C LYS A 378 4.67 1.16 3.30
N ASP A 379 4.25 -0.10 3.44
CA ASP A 379 3.51 -0.86 2.43
C ASP A 379 2.22 -0.15 2.00
N ARG A 380 1.44 0.32 3.00
CA ARG A 380 0.21 1.08 2.77
C ARG A 380 0.51 2.39 2.03
N LEU A 381 1.53 3.12 2.48
CA LEU A 381 1.92 4.39 1.87
C LEU A 381 2.36 4.20 0.41
N CYS A 382 3.07 3.12 0.09
CA CYS A 382 3.47 2.79 -1.29
C CYS A 382 2.24 2.60 -2.19
N VAL A 383 1.24 1.83 -1.74
CA VAL A 383 -0.01 1.64 -2.48
C VAL A 383 -0.73 2.97 -2.67
N GLU A 384 -0.93 3.76 -1.61
CA GLU A 384 -1.61 5.06 -1.69
C GLU A 384 -0.91 6.04 -2.65
N ILE A 385 0.43 6.11 -2.63
CA ILE A 385 1.21 6.96 -3.54
C ILE A 385 1.01 6.53 -4.99
N LEU A 386 1.12 5.23 -5.29
CA LEU A 386 0.98 4.70 -6.64
C LEU A 386 -0.46 4.86 -7.16
N GLU A 387 -1.47 4.64 -6.32
CA GLU A 387 -2.87 4.90 -6.69
C GLU A 387 -3.10 6.38 -7.01
N GLN A 388 -2.52 7.28 -6.22
CA GLN A 388 -2.62 8.72 -6.47
C GLN A 388 -1.89 9.14 -7.74
N ALA A 389 -0.80 8.46 -8.09
CA ALA A 389 -0.06 8.69 -9.32
C ALA A 389 -0.86 8.27 -10.55
N GLU A 390 -1.50 7.09 -10.53
CA GLU A 390 -2.38 6.64 -11.62
C GLU A 390 -3.57 7.60 -11.82
N ARG A 391 -4.19 8.09 -10.74
CA ARG A 391 -5.28 9.07 -10.84
C ARG A 391 -4.85 10.41 -11.46
N ARG A 392 -3.55 10.73 -11.46
CA ARG A 392 -3.00 11.96 -12.03
C ARG A 392 -2.55 11.80 -13.48
N GLU A 393 -2.42 10.57 -13.97
CA GLU A 393 -2.00 10.26 -15.33
C GLU A 393 -3.24 10.15 -16.25
N PRO A 394 -3.40 11.03 -17.26
CA PRO A 394 -4.50 10.89 -18.22
C PRO A 394 -4.19 9.71 -19.15
N LEU A 395 -4.93 8.61 -19.04
CA LEU A 395 -4.79 7.44 -19.92
C LEU A 395 -5.18 7.80 -21.36
N LEU A 396 -4.18 8.05 -22.22
CA LEU A 396 -4.31 8.55 -23.60
C LEU A 396 -5.16 7.69 -24.55
N GLY A 397 -5.46 6.42 -24.22
CA GLY A 397 -6.26 5.51 -25.05
C GLY A 397 -7.73 5.37 -24.64
N GLU A 398 -8.00 5.35 -23.32
CA GLU A 398 -9.36 5.34 -22.76
C GLU A 398 -9.98 6.73 -22.67
N ALA A 399 -9.15 7.78 -22.80
CA ALA A 399 -9.56 9.17 -22.75
C ALA A 399 -10.68 9.50 -23.74
N SER A 400 -10.83 8.87 -24.91
CA SER A 400 -11.90 9.24 -25.86
C SER A 400 -13.29 8.79 -25.43
N VAL A 401 -13.41 7.59 -24.84
CA VAL A 401 -14.68 7.05 -24.30
C VAL A 401 -14.96 7.67 -22.92
N SER A 402 -13.92 7.83 -22.11
CA SER A 402 -14.00 8.50 -20.81
C SER A 402 -14.16 10.01 -20.92
N LEU A 403 -13.74 10.71 -21.99
CA LEU A 403 -14.02 12.15 -22.20
C LEU A 403 -15.46 12.39 -22.61
N ALA A 404 -16.11 11.43 -23.27
CA ALA A 404 -17.53 11.50 -23.55
C ALA A 404 -18.35 11.33 -22.25
N MET A 405 -17.95 10.41 -21.37
CA MET A 405 -18.60 10.21 -20.06
C MET A 405 -18.18 11.25 -19.00
N ALA A 406 -16.92 11.69 -19.01
CA ALA A 406 -16.38 12.74 -18.15
C ALA A 406 -16.70 14.13 -18.68
N GLY A 407 -17.19 14.29 -19.91
CA GLY A 407 -17.72 15.57 -20.40
C GLY A 407 -18.83 16.07 -19.48
N ASP A 408 -19.70 15.17 -19.03
CA ASP A 408 -20.77 15.47 -18.09
C ASP A 408 -20.28 15.56 -16.64
N ASP A 409 -19.37 14.69 -16.18
CA ASP A 409 -18.82 14.73 -14.81
C ASP A 409 -17.90 15.95 -14.57
N LEU A 410 -17.05 16.30 -15.53
CA LEU A 410 -16.20 17.50 -15.49
C LEU A 410 -17.03 18.78 -15.66
N ARG A 411 -18.15 18.72 -16.38
CA ARG A 411 -19.12 19.84 -16.45
C ARG A 411 -19.85 20.02 -15.11
N ILE A 412 -20.28 18.94 -14.47
CA ILE A 412 -20.85 18.95 -13.11
C ILE A 412 -19.83 19.51 -12.12
N ARG A 413 -18.57 19.07 -12.21
CA ARG A 413 -17.47 19.54 -11.35
C ARG A 413 -17.12 21.01 -11.60
N LEU A 414 -17.06 21.46 -12.85
CA LEU A 414 -16.84 22.86 -13.19
C LEU A 414 -17.96 23.74 -12.62
N LEU A 415 -19.21 23.29 -12.78
CA LEU A 415 -20.39 23.97 -12.25
C LEU A 415 -20.38 24.02 -10.72
N TYR A 416 -20.02 22.93 -10.05
CA TYR A 416 -19.86 22.88 -8.60
C TYR A 416 -18.80 23.89 -8.12
N LEU A 417 -17.63 23.93 -8.77
CA LEU A 417 -16.55 24.83 -8.42
C LEU A 417 -16.92 26.30 -8.67
N GLU A 418 -17.57 26.62 -9.79
CA GLU A 418 -18.09 27.97 -10.08
C GLU A 418 -19.11 28.42 -9.04
N ASN A 419 -20.09 27.56 -8.73
CA ASN A 419 -21.13 27.87 -7.75
C ASN A 419 -20.55 28.03 -6.34
N ARG A 420 -19.56 27.21 -5.97
CA ARG A 420 -18.92 27.27 -4.66
C ARG A 420 -18.05 28.51 -4.51
N VAL A 421 -17.26 28.86 -5.52
CA VAL A 421 -16.48 30.11 -5.52
C VAL A 421 -17.40 31.32 -5.61
N GLY A 422 -18.51 31.24 -6.34
CA GLY A 422 -19.57 32.25 -6.37
C GLY A 422 -20.23 32.46 -5.00
N LEU A 423 -20.52 31.38 -4.27
CA LEU A 423 -21.04 31.43 -2.90
C LEU A 423 -20.01 32.06 -1.94
N ALA A 424 -18.72 31.72 -2.10
CA ALA A 424 -17.65 32.35 -1.35
C ALA A 424 -17.54 33.86 -1.64
N LYS A 425 -17.73 34.31 -2.89
CA LYS A 425 -17.80 35.74 -3.23
C LYS A 425 -18.97 36.45 -2.56
N LEU A 426 -20.13 35.79 -2.43
CA LEU A 426 -21.31 36.37 -1.81
C LEU A 426 -21.13 36.55 -0.29
N LEU A 427 -20.53 35.55 0.35
CA LEU A 427 -20.40 35.51 1.81
C LEU A 427 -19.12 36.18 2.32
N PHE A 428 -18.03 36.18 1.52
CA PHE A 428 -16.71 36.73 1.84
C PHE A 428 -16.10 37.45 0.62
N PRO A 429 -16.64 38.61 0.23
CA PRO A 429 -16.26 39.26 -1.03
C PRO A 429 -14.78 39.66 -1.08
N GLN A 430 -14.17 40.03 0.04
CA GLN A 430 -12.79 40.49 0.07
C GLN A 430 -11.79 39.32 0.08
N GLU A 431 -12.06 38.28 0.86
CA GLU A 431 -11.22 37.09 1.01
C GLU A 431 -11.28 36.22 -0.25
N ALA A 432 -12.47 36.03 -0.80
CA ALA A 432 -12.65 35.32 -2.06
C ALA A 432 -11.91 36.03 -3.20
N LYS A 433 -11.97 37.37 -3.24
CA LYS A 433 -11.23 38.16 -4.24
C LYS A 433 -9.73 37.95 -4.15
N VAL A 434 -9.14 38.02 -2.95
CA VAL A 434 -7.70 37.76 -2.75
C VAL A 434 -7.33 36.32 -3.16
N ALA A 435 -8.14 35.32 -2.79
CA ALA A 435 -7.88 33.94 -3.17
C ALA A 435 -8.00 33.69 -4.68
N MET A 436 -8.91 34.40 -5.36
CA MET A 436 -9.05 34.38 -6.81
C MET A 436 -7.89 35.05 -7.53
N ASP A 437 -7.41 36.19 -7.01
CA ASP A 437 -6.26 36.92 -7.55
C ASP A 437 -4.99 36.05 -7.49
N ILE A 438 -4.75 35.37 -6.35
CA ILE A 438 -3.62 34.42 -6.17
C ILE A 438 -3.75 33.21 -7.12
N ALA A 439 -4.98 32.77 -7.39
CA ALA A 439 -5.26 31.65 -8.27
C ALA A 439 -5.39 32.04 -9.75
N GLN A 440 -5.30 33.33 -10.09
CA GLN A 440 -5.45 33.89 -11.43
C GLN A 440 -6.80 33.52 -12.11
N VAL A 441 -7.87 33.46 -11.32
CA VAL A 441 -9.21 33.09 -11.80
C VAL A 441 -9.72 34.11 -12.83
N ASP A 442 -9.51 35.40 -12.63
CA ASP A 442 -9.98 36.44 -13.57
C ASP A 442 -9.21 36.46 -14.90
N GLY A 443 -8.08 35.73 -14.99
CA GLY A 443 -7.33 35.50 -16.24
C GLY A 443 -7.86 34.33 -17.08
N THR A 444 -8.96 33.69 -16.66
CA THR A 444 -9.58 32.55 -17.35
C THR A 444 -10.98 32.90 -17.84
N LEU A 445 -11.42 32.33 -18.97
CA LEU A 445 -12.73 32.59 -19.54
C LEU A 445 -13.84 32.03 -18.64
N GLU A 446 -14.78 32.89 -18.23
CA GLU A 446 -15.97 32.47 -17.48
C GLU A 446 -16.80 31.53 -18.34
N PHE A 447 -17.26 30.42 -17.74
CA PHE A 447 -18.11 29.47 -18.43
C PHE A 447 -19.51 30.08 -18.68
N PRO A 448 -19.91 30.36 -19.95
CA PRO A 448 -21.14 31.09 -20.20
C PRO A 448 -22.35 30.14 -20.13
N LEU A 449 -23.07 30.15 -19.01
CA LEU A 449 -24.42 29.57 -18.90
C LEU A 449 -25.54 30.61 -19.10
N ALA A 450 -25.20 31.86 -19.42
CA ALA A 450 -26.12 32.98 -19.48
C ALA A 450 -26.61 33.28 -20.92
N ALA A 451 -27.44 32.41 -21.50
CA ALA A 451 -28.29 32.83 -22.63
C ALA A 451 -29.69 32.20 -22.65
N ASN A 452 -29.89 30.97 -22.17
CA ASN A 452 -31.17 30.27 -22.36
C ASN A 452 -31.97 29.94 -21.08
N SER A 453 -31.54 30.41 -19.91
CA SER A 453 -32.22 30.09 -18.63
C SER A 453 -33.36 31.04 -18.22
N ARG A 454 -33.67 32.11 -18.98
CA ARG A 454 -34.84 32.96 -18.64
C ARG A 454 -36.20 32.30 -18.92
N LYS A 455 -36.26 31.08 -19.48
CA LYS A 455 -37.54 30.39 -19.78
C LYS A 455 -37.63 28.91 -19.41
N ARG A 456 -36.61 28.29 -18.80
CA ARG A 456 -36.67 26.86 -18.38
C ARG A 456 -36.67 26.70 -16.86
N LEU A 457 -37.63 27.34 -16.21
CA LEU A 457 -38.02 27.08 -14.83
C LEU A 457 -39.54 26.90 -14.78
N ALA A 458 -40.00 25.88 -15.50
CA ALA A 458 -41.34 25.33 -15.40
C ALA A 458 -41.18 23.81 -15.44
N GLY A 459 -41.72 23.14 -14.43
CA GLY A 459 -41.50 21.73 -14.17
C GLY A 459 -41.79 20.84 -15.38
N GLN A 460 -40.73 20.24 -15.91
CA GLN A 460 -40.74 19.01 -16.66
C GLN A 460 -39.31 18.47 -16.60
N ILE A 461 -39.16 17.25 -16.07
CA ILE A 461 -37.96 16.44 -16.28
C ILE A 461 -37.78 16.39 -17.80
N ALA A 462 -36.76 17.08 -18.31
CA ALA A 462 -36.52 17.15 -19.73
C ALA A 462 -36.11 15.76 -20.21
N GLN A 463 -36.98 15.15 -21.00
CA GLN A 463 -36.64 14.04 -21.87
C GLN A 463 -35.39 14.47 -22.66
N VAL A 464 -34.30 13.72 -22.49
CA VAL A 464 -33.01 13.96 -23.14
C VAL A 464 -33.23 13.97 -24.65
N ASP A 465 -33.05 15.13 -25.28
CA ASP A 465 -32.98 15.24 -26.73
C ASP A 465 -31.63 14.67 -27.16
N LEU A 466 -31.64 13.47 -27.75
CA LEU A 466 -30.47 12.70 -28.14
C LEU A 466 -29.67 13.32 -29.32
N ASN A 467 -30.03 14.55 -29.74
CA ASN A 467 -29.39 15.26 -30.85
C ASN A 467 -28.56 16.48 -30.42
N GLU A 468 -28.41 16.79 -29.13
CA GLU A 468 -27.39 17.77 -28.71
C GLU A 468 -25.98 17.16 -28.79
N VAL A 469 -25.08 17.84 -29.51
CA VAL A 469 -23.69 17.42 -29.72
C VAL A 469 -22.99 17.27 -28.36
N PRO A 470 -22.24 16.17 -28.10
CA PRO A 470 -21.52 15.97 -26.85
C PRO A 470 -20.65 17.18 -26.52
N PHE A 471 -20.73 17.65 -25.28
CA PHE A 471 -19.97 18.79 -24.78
C PHE A 471 -18.47 18.52 -24.96
N LYS A 472 -17.82 19.23 -25.89
CA LYS A 472 -16.37 19.19 -26.08
C LYS A 472 -15.72 20.12 -25.07
N ILE A 473 -15.00 19.54 -24.11
CA ILE A 473 -14.18 20.30 -23.17
C ILE A 473 -12.95 20.84 -23.91
N GLU A 474 -12.85 22.15 -23.99
CA GLU A 474 -11.69 22.86 -24.51
C GLU A 474 -10.64 23.10 -23.40
N GLU A 475 -9.39 23.32 -23.80
CA GLU A 475 -8.27 23.56 -22.89
C GLU A 475 -8.53 24.74 -21.93
N GLU A 476 -9.31 25.72 -22.38
CA GLU A 476 -9.75 26.88 -21.62
C GLU A 476 -10.61 26.51 -20.40
N HIS A 477 -11.49 25.50 -20.53
CA HIS A 477 -12.33 25.01 -19.43
C HIS A 477 -11.51 24.25 -18.38
N LEU A 478 -10.46 23.53 -18.79
CA LEU A 478 -9.53 22.87 -17.87
C LEU A 478 -8.67 23.87 -17.10
N ASN A 479 -8.24 24.95 -17.78
CA ASN A 479 -7.53 26.06 -17.13
C ASN A 479 -8.42 26.75 -16.09
N ARG A 480 -9.68 27.02 -16.42
CA ARG A 480 -10.69 27.58 -15.50
C ARG A 480 -10.91 26.67 -14.29
N MET A 481 -11.07 25.37 -14.51
CA MET A 481 -11.26 24.39 -13.43
C MET A 481 -10.06 24.33 -12.49
N ARG A 482 -8.83 24.34 -13.04
CA ARG A 482 -7.59 24.38 -12.24
C ARG A 482 -7.52 25.64 -11.38
N ALA A 483 -7.87 26.80 -11.94
CA ALA A 483 -7.90 28.06 -11.20
C ALA A 483 -8.92 28.03 -10.05
N LEU A 484 -10.16 27.60 -10.32
CA LEU A 484 -11.21 27.51 -9.29
C LEU A 484 -10.88 26.49 -8.19
N SER A 485 -10.30 25.34 -8.56
CA SER A 485 -9.85 24.33 -7.59
C SER A 485 -8.75 24.89 -6.67
N LYS A 486 -7.82 25.67 -7.23
CA LYS A 486 -6.76 26.33 -6.47
C LYS A 486 -7.30 27.39 -5.51
N THR A 487 -8.32 28.16 -5.91
CA THR A 487 -9.03 29.12 -5.03
C THR A 487 -9.68 28.41 -3.85
N VAL A 488 -10.37 27.30 -4.12
CA VAL A 488 -10.99 26.46 -3.09
C VAL A 488 -9.96 25.91 -2.10
N GLU A 489 -8.81 25.46 -2.59
CA GLU A 489 -7.74 24.89 -1.78
C GLU A 489 -7.10 25.95 -0.88
N LEU A 490 -6.86 27.16 -1.41
CA LEU A 490 -6.40 28.31 -0.63
C LEU A 490 -7.40 28.64 0.49
N GLY A 491 -8.70 28.69 0.17
CA GLY A 491 -9.75 28.91 1.17
C GLY A 491 -9.73 27.86 2.28
N LYS A 492 -9.57 26.58 1.93
CA LYS A 492 -9.45 25.47 2.92
C LYS A 492 -8.21 25.59 3.80
N ARG A 493 -7.10 26.10 3.25
CA ARG A 493 -5.83 26.23 3.96
C ARG A 493 -5.83 27.38 4.98
N PHE A 494 -6.49 28.49 4.67
CA PHE A 494 -6.53 29.67 5.55
C PHE A 494 -7.76 29.71 6.45
N PHE A 495 -8.89 29.12 6.01
CA PHE A 495 -10.16 29.13 6.73
C PHE A 495 -10.84 27.75 6.65
N PRO A 496 -10.29 26.72 7.33
CA PRO A 496 -10.75 25.34 7.21
C PRO A 496 -12.21 25.16 7.67
N ARG A 497 -12.64 25.82 8.76
CA ARG A 497 -14.01 25.71 9.28
C ARG A 497 -15.00 26.42 8.35
N CYS A 498 -14.66 27.59 7.83
CA CYS A 498 -15.47 28.27 6.80
C CYS A 498 -15.63 27.42 5.53
N SER A 499 -14.56 26.75 5.11
CA SER A 499 -14.55 25.87 3.93
C SER A 499 -15.49 24.66 4.12
N GLU A 500 -15.55 24.11 5.34
CA GLU A 500 -16.46 23.02 5.68
C GLU A 500 -17.93 23.45 5.69
N VAL A 501 -18.23 24.66 6.22
CA VAL A 501 -19.59 25.23 6.16
C VAL A 501 -20.02 25.45 4.70
N LEU A 502 -19.12 25.96 3.85
CA LEU A 502 -19.40 26.11 2.42
C LEU A 502 -19.71 24.76 1.74
N ASN A 503 -18.96 23.69 2.05
CA ASN A 503 -19.25 22.36 1.52
C ASN A 503 -20.63 21.85 1.98
N LYS A 504 -20.98 22.03 3.27
CA LYS A 504 -22.30 21.64 3.79
C LYS A 504 -23.45 22.38 3.10
N ILE A 505 -23.25 23.64 2.70
CA ILE A 505 -24.24 24.40 1.92
C ILE A 505 -24.31 23.90 0.46
N MET A 506 -23.18 23.46 -0.09
CA MET A 506 -23.10 22.91 -1.45
C MET A 506 -23.70 21.50 -1.57
N ASP A 507 -23.58 20.67 -0.53
CA ASP A 507 -23.99 19.26 -0.50
C ASP A 507 -25.45 19.06 -0.03
N ALA A 508 -26.05 20.04 0.64
CA ALA A 508 -27.45 20.02 1.04
C ALA A 508 -28.35 20.55 -0.09
N GLU A 509 -29.62 20.10 -0.15
CA GLU A 509 -30.68 20.66 -1.01
C GLU A 509 -30.99 22.17 -0.74
N ASP A 510 -30.17 22.85 0.06
CA ASP A 510 -30.29 24.23 0.53
C ASP A 510 -29.84 25.28 -0.52
N LEU A 511 -29.10 24.91 -1.57
CA LEU A 511 -28.79 25.83 -2.69
C LEU A 511 -30.06 26.35 -3.38
N SER A 512 -31.09 25.50 -3.47
CA SER A 512 -32.45 25.85 -3.94
C SER A 512 -33.15 26.86 -3.03
N GLN A 513 -32.81 26.88 -1.74
CA GLN A 513 -33.42 27.76 -0.73
C GLN A 513 -32.76 29.14 -0.66
N LEU A 514 -31.58 29.32 -1.27
CA LEU A 514 -30.90 30.62 -1.35
C LEU A 514 -31.05 31.30 -2.72
N ALA A 515 -31.37 30.54 -3.77
CA ALA A 515 -31.60 31.07 -5.11
C ALA A 515 -32.93 31.86 -5.18
N TYR A 516 -32.86 33.14 -5.53
CA TYR A 516 -34.04 33.94 -5.88
C TYR A 516 -34.56 33.49 -7.25
N LEU A 517 -35.65 32.72 -7.25
CA LEU A 517 -36.43 32.44 -8.44
C LEU A 517 -37.40 33.63 -8.55
N GLY A 518 -37.38 34.38 -9.65
CA GLY A 518 -38.13 35.64 -9.81
C GLY A 518 -39.65 35.60 -9.57
N ASN A 519 -40.20 34.45 -9.17
CA ASN A 519 -41.61 34.18 -8.88
C ASN A 519 -41.88 33.84 -7.38
N ASP A 520 -40.95 34.09 -6.45
CA ASP A 520 -41.12 33.75 -5.03
C ASP A 520 -42.28 34.53 -4.37
N THR A 521 -43.11 33.82 -3.59
CA THR A 521 -44.15 34.42 -2.73
C THR A 521 -43.53 35.25 -1.59
N PRO A 522 -44.25 36.24 -1.03
CA PRO A 522 -43.72 37.06 0.07
C PRO A 522 -43.35 36.23 1.32
N GLU A 523 -44.01 35.11 1.58
CA GLU A 523 -43.69 34.19 2.68
C GLU A 523 -42.41 33.40 2.44
N GLU A 524 -42.20 32.90 1.21
CA GLU A 524 -40.96 32.23 0.82
C GLU A 524 -39.77 33.20 0.91
N ARG A 525 -39.93 34.46 0.50
CA ARG A 525 -38.87 35.48 0.63
C ARG A 525 -38.45 35.70 2.09
N LEU A 526 -39.39 35.65 3.03
CA LEU A 526 -39.11 35.78 4.46
C LEU A 526 -38.38 34.55 5.02
N LEU A 527 -38.78 33.34 4.59
CA LEU A 527 -38.11 32.09 4.95
C LEU A 527 -36.68 32.04 4.41
N LYS A 528 -36.46 32.37 3.13
CA LYS A 528 -35.13 32.45 2.51
C LYS A 528 -34.25 33.49 3.22
N LYS A 529 -34.81 34.65 3.57
CA LYS A 529 -34.11 35.69 4.34
C LYS A 529 -33.72 35.21 5.74
N ARG A 530 -34.59 34.47 6.43
CA ARG A 530 -34.27 33.89 7.75
C ARG A 530 -33.13 32.87 7.64
N ARG A 531 -33.21 31.96 6.66
CA ARG A 531 -32.19 30.94 6.43
C ARG A 531 -30.84 31.53 6.06
N TYR A 532 -30.82 32.59 5.24
CA TYR A 532 -29.61 33.34 4.93
C TYR A 532 -28.96 33.94 6.19
N MET A 533 -29.75 34.53 7.09
CA MET A 533 -29.24 35.09 8.34
C MET A 533 -28.68 34.01 9.29
N GLU A 534 -29.34 32.85 9.38
CA GLU A 534 -28.85 31.70 10.15
C GLU A 534 -27.50 31.19 9.62
N LEU A 535 -27.38 31.01 8.30
CA LEU A 535 -26.14 30.58 7.66
C LEU A 535 -25.03 31.63 7.83
N GLN A 536 -25.38 32.91 7.74
CA GLN A 536 -24.43 34.01 7.99
C GLN A 536 -23.93 34.00 9.43
N GLU A 537 -24.76 33.65 10.41
CA GLU A 537 -24.34 33.54 11.81
C GLU A 537 -23.39 32.36 12.04
N VAL A 538 -23.73 31.17 11.51
CA VAL A 538 -22.87 29.97 11.59
C VAL A 538 -21.51 30.22 10.94
N LEU A 539 -21.52 30.90 9.80
CA LEU A 539 -20.31 31.21 9.05
C LEU A 539 -19.46 32.30 9.71
N THR A 540 -20.09 33.33 10.31
CA THR A 540 -19.37 34.36 11.07
C THR A 540 -18.69 33.76 12.29
N ARG A 541 -19.35 32.81 12.96
CA ARG A 541 -18.76 32.05 14.07
C ARG A 541 -17.54 31.25 13.61
N ALA A 542 -17.69 30.46 12.54
CA ALA A 542 -16.59 29.70 11.94
C ALA A 542 -15.40 30.59 11.54
N PHE A 543 -15.67 31.77 10.97
CA PHE A 543 -14.63 32.73 10.60
C PHE A 543 -13.91 33.31 11.82
N THR A 544 -14.63 33.64 12.88
CA THR A 544 -13.99 34.13 14.12
C THR A 544 -13.12 33.07 14.78
N GLU A 545 -13.52 31.81 14.72
CA GLU A 545 -12.73 30.68 15.21
C GLU A 545 -11.47 30.45 14.36
N ASP A 546 -11.61 30.39 13.03
CA ASP A 546 -10.48 30.25 12.10
C ASP A 546 -9.47 31.39 12.26
N LYS A 547 -9.96 32.63 12.41
CA LYS A 547 -9.11 33.81 12.62
C LYS A 547 -8.37 33.76 13.97
N ALA A 548 -9.05 33.42 15.06
CA ALA A 548 -8.44 33.30 16.37
C ALA A 548 -7.36 32.20 16.42
N GLU A 549 -7.60 31.08 15.73
CA GLU A 549 -6.66 29.98 15.59
C GLU A 549 -5.45 30.38 14.74
N PHE A 550 -5.67 31.09 13.63
CA PHE A 550 -4.60 31.62 12.79
C PHE A 550 -3.72 32.65 13.52
N ASP A 551 -4.33 33.60 14.24
CA ASP A 551 -3.61 34.61 15.03
C ASP A 551 -2.81 33.96 16.17
N LYS A 552 -3.33 32.89 16.79
CA LYS A 552 -2.60 32.08 17.78
C LYS A 552 -1.39 31.37 17.16
N CYS A 553 -1.53 30.78 15.98
CA CYS A 553 -0.42 30.15 15.25
C CYS A 553 0.64 31.18 14.80
N ALA A 554 0.22 32.38 14.39
CA ALA A 554 1.13 33.47 14.03
C ALA A 554 1.91 34.02 15.24
N ALA A 555 1.26 34.13 16.41
CA ALA A 555 1.90 34.53 17.67
C ALA A 555 2.90 33.49 18.19
N MET A 556 2.60 32.20 18.04
CA MET A 556 3.56 31.13 18.37
C MET A 556 4.76 31.11 17.41
N SER A 557 4.54 31.45 16.13
CA SER A 557 5.62 31.49 15.12
C SER A 557 6.57 32.68 15.29
N SER A 558 6.10 33.79 15.86
CA SER A 558 6.92 34.99 16.13
C SER A 558 7.71 34.90 17.45
N SER A 559 7.44 33.89 18.29
CA SER A 559 8.13 33.64 19.56
C SER A 559 9.39 32.78 19.42
N SER A 560 9.73 32.31 18.22
CA SER A 560 10.81 31.31 18.00
C SER A 560 11.95 31.76 17.07
N SER A 561 12.07 33.05 16.76
CA SER A 561 13.18 33.56 15.95
C SER A 561 14.00 34.63 16.68
N SER A 562 14.82 34.18 17.62
CA SER A 562 16.01 34.92 18.06
C SER A 562 17.17 33.95 18.28
N ASN A 563 18.01 33.77 17.25
CA ASN A 563 19.46 33.78 17.42
C ASN A 563 20.18 34.07 16.11
N SER A 564 21.21 34.88 16.28
CA SER A 564 22.07 35.60 15.35
C SER A 564 22.84 34.76 14.33
N LEU A 565 22.97 35.29 13.11
CA LEU A 565 24.19 35.18 12.30
C LEU A 565 24.47 36.53 11.63
N GLY A 566 25.60 37.12 12.03
CA GLY A 566 26.06 38.42 11.57
C GLY A 566 26.61 38.37 10.15
N LEU A 567 26.28 39.40 9.36
CA LEU A 567 26.93 39.69 8.10
C LEU A 567 27.24 41.19 8.03
N LEU A 568 28.49 41.43 7.65
CA LEU A 568 29.24 42.68 7.69
C LEU A 568 28.60 43.78 6.83
N ARG A 569 28.54 45.00 7.39
CA ARG A 569 28.35 46.24 6.63
C ARG A 569 29.65 46.64 5.92
N PRO A 570 29.61 47.07 4.65
CA PRO A 570 30.58 48.00 4.10
C PRO A 570 30.13 49.44 4.37
N ASN A 571 31.05 50.24 4.91
CA ASN A 571 30.94 51.68 5.05
C ASN A 571 30.93 52.38 3.69
N SER A 572 30.00 53.32 3.50
CA SER A 572 30.22 54.50 2.66
C SER A 572 29.60 55.72 3.31
N ARG A 573 30.40 56.44 4.11
CA ARG A 573 30.12 57.83 4.49
C ARG A 573 30.61 58.75 3.37
N LEU A 574 29.70 59.51 2.79
CA LEU A 574 29.98 60.77 2.13
C LEU A 574 29.00 61.79 2.72
N ASN A 575 29.49 62.64 3.61
CA ASN A 575 29.02 64.02 3.72
C ASN A 575 30.19 64.88 4.22
N ALA A 576 30.43 65.92 3.44
CA ALA A 576 31.62 66.75 3.44
C ALA A 576 31.54 67.90 4.44
N LYS A 577 32.74 68.37 4.86
CA LYS A 577 33.09 69.74 5.31
C LYS A 577 32.34 70.20 6.58
N LYS A 578 33.03 70.51 7.68
CA LYS A 578 34.06 71.52 7.83
C LYS A 578 34.85 71.27 9.12
#